data_AF-A0A432IVP0-F1
#
_entry.id   AF-A0A432IVP0-F1
#
_cell.length_a   1.000
_cell.length_b   1.000
_cell.length_c   1.000
_cell.angle_alpha   90.00
_cell.angle_beta   90.00
_cell.angle_gamma   90.00
#
_symmetry.space_group_name_H-M   'P 1'
#
loop_
_entity.id
_entity.type
_entity.pdbx_description
1 polymer ?
#
loop_
_entity_poly.entity_id
_entity_poly.type
_entity_poly.pdbx_seq_one_letter_code
_entity_poly.pdbx_strand_id
1 'polypeptide(L)'
;TATAIMTTDTKPKLAYEECKIGNKLVKISGIAKGSGMIAPNMATMLSFIFTDANIPSVFLKAILRKVATTTFNSITVDGDTSTNDMVVIFATGKAKNSKIYNILDPKLQDFEKALHRLALNLSKQIVVDGEGAKKFITIKIIGARSTTMAKNIGFSIANSPLFKTAIAGEDPNWGRIVMAIGKSGENIIPNKMQIKIGDYLVAEQNKTAKDYKESDIKEYMKWDAINIEVNLNIGNAFHTVYTCDFTNDYIDINADYRN
;
A
#
# COMPACT_ATOMS: atom_id res chain seq x y z
N THR A 1 23.28 -10.16 -1.85
CA THR A 1 22.64 -8.89 -1.43
C THR A 1 21.21 -8.86 -1.99
N ALA A 2 20.45 -7.77 -1.92
CA ALA A 2 19.03 -7.75 -2.31
C ALA A 2 18.75 -8.23 -3.76
N THR A 3 19.73 -8.10 -4.66
CA THR A 3 19.67 -8.66 -6.02
C THR A 3 19.52 -10.18 -6.08
N ALA A 4 20.01 -10.90 -5.07
CA ALA A 4 20.00 -12.37 -5.03
C ALA A 4 18.64 -12.98 -4.64
N ILE A 5 17.63 -12.16 -4.30
CA ILE A 5 16.27 -12.62 -4.01
C ILE A 5 15.25 -12.18 -5.07
N MET A 6 15.66 -11.40 -6.08
CA MET A 6 14.80 -10.90 -7.17
C MET A 6 14.32 -12.03 -8.08
N THR A 7 13.13 -11.89 -8.69
CA THR A 7 12.65 -12.76 -9.77
C THR A 7 12.31 -11.94 -11.03
N THR A 8 11.12 -11.36 -11.10
CA THR A 8 10.65 -10.46 -12.17
C THR A 8 10.81 -8.98 -11.79
N ASP A 9 11.31 -8.72 -10.58
CA ASP A 9 11.70 -7.41 -10.09
C ASP A 9 12.68 -6.74 -11.07
N THR A 10 12.43 -5.51 -11.52
CA THR A 10 13.38 -4.78 -12.39
C THR A 10 14.50 -4.13 -11.57
N LYS A 11 14.25 -3.87 -10.28
CA LYS A 11 15.17 -3.17 -9.37
C LYS A 11 15.24 -3.81 -7.98
N PRO A 12 16.43 -3.85 -7.33
CA PRO A 12 16.58 -4.34 -5.97
C PRO A 12 15.92 -3.39 -4.97
N LYS A 13 15.08 -3.93 -4.07
CA LYS A 13 14.30 -3.11 -3.14
C LYS A 13 14.97 -3.07 -1.76
N LEU A 14 15.25 -1.85 -1.29
CA LEU A 14 16.12 -1.57 -0.15
C LEU A 14 15.57 -0.39 0.66
N ALA A 15 15.57 -0.49 1.99
CA ALA A 15 15.20 0.61 2.88
C ALA A 15 16.06 0.63 4.15
N TYR A 16 16.27 1.84 4.69
CA TYR A 16 17.04 2.10 5.90
C TYR A 16 16.36 3.17 6.74
N GLU A 17 16.30 2.96 8.05
CA GLU A 17 15.69 3.89 9.02
C GLU A 17 16.51 3.89 10.32
N GLU A 18 16.54 5.03 11.01
CA GLU A 18 17.07 5.13 12.37
C GLU A 18 16.00 5.66 13.33
N CYS A 19 16.04 5.19 14.57
CA CYS A 19 15.18 5.66 15.64
C CYS A 19 15.92 5.64 16.98
N LYS A 20 15.28 6.18 18.02
CA LYS A 20 15.75 6.04 19.40
C LYS A 20 14.84 5.09 20.16
N ILE A 21 15.44 4.28 21.04
CA ILE A 21 14.73 3.55 22.10
C ILE A 21 15.29 4.04 23.42
N GLY A 22 14.55 4.94 24.07
CA GLY A 22 15.11 5.78 25.14
C GLY A 22 16.23 6.66 24.58
N ASN A 23 17.42 6.60 25.18
CA ASN A 23 18.58 7.42 24.77
C ASN A 23 19.55 6.70 23.81
N LYS A 24 19.21 5.50 23.32
CA LYS A 24 20.06 4.75 22.38
C LYS A 24 19.53 4.83 20.96
N LEU A 25 20.41 5.17 20.02
CA LEU A 25 20.17 5.04 18.60
C LEU A 25 20.07 3.55 18.23
N VAL A 26 19.10 3.24 17.38
CA VAL A 26 18.79 1.91 16.87
C VAL A 26 18.61 2.03 15.35
N LYS A 27 19.18 1.07 14.63
CA LYS A 27 19.17 1.00 13.17
C LYS A 27 18.19 -0.06 12.72
N ILE A 28 17.46 0.22 11.65
CA ILE A 28 16.56 -0.73 10.99
C ILE A 28 16.91 -0.73 9.50
N SER A 29 17.06 -1.90 8.91
CA SER A 29 17.36 -2.08 7.49
C SER A 29 16.47 -3.18 6.94
N GLY A 30 16.00 -3.05 5.72
CA GLY A 30 15.13 -4.05 5.12
C GLY A 30 15.36 -4.20 3.62
N ILE A 31 15.13 -5.42 3.14
CA ILE A 31 15.16 -5.77 1.72
C ILE A 31 13.83 -6.42 1.36
N ALA A 32 13.36 -6.26 0.13
CA ALA A 32 12.15 -6.93 -0.34
C ALA A 32 12.26 -7.44 -1.80
N LYS A 33 11.38 -8.39 -2.13
CA LYS A 33 11.11 -8.90 -3.48
C LYS A 33 9.59 -9.00 -3.68
N GLY A 34 9.13 -8.61 -4.87
CA GLY A 34 7.75 -8.65 -5.32
C GLY A 34 7.53 -7.67 -6.47
N SER A 35 6.75 -8.08 -7.48
CA SER A 35 6.50 -7.35 -8.73
C SER A 35 5.22 -7.89 -9.41
N GLY A 36 5.09 -9.22 -9.51
CA GLY A 36 3.85 -9.91 -9.89
C GLY A 36 3.33 -10.87 -8.80
N MET A 37 2.09 -11.33 -8.99
CA MET A 37 1.23 -12.00 -8.00
C MET A 37 1.14 -11.23 -6.69
N ILE A 38 0.97 -9.91 -6.70
CA ILE A 38 0.93 -9.11 -5.48
C ILE A 38 -0.50 -8.80 -5.09
N ALA A 39 -1.06 -9.58 -4.14
CA ALA A 39 -2.16 -9.15 -3.28
C ALA A 39 -2.01 -9.77 -1.88
N PRO A 40 -1.16 -9.21 -1.00
CA PRO A 40 -0.72 -9.88 0.22
C PRO A 40 -1.84 -10.05 1.26
N ASN A 41 -2.30 -11.30 1.36
CA ASN A 41 -3.01 -11.84 2.53
C ASN A 41 -2.11 -12.82 3.30
N MET A 42 -0.80 -12.54 3.34
CA MET A 42 0.25 -13.49 3.70
C MET A 42 0.26 -14.74 2.78
N ALA A 43 0.27 -14.56 1.45
CA ALA A 43 0.87 -15.56 0.57
C ALA A 43 1.75 -15.13 -0.66
N THR A 44 2.27 -13.91 -0.90
CA THR A 44 3.30 -13.65 -1.98
C THR A 44 4.72 -13.10 -1.64
N MET A 45 4.86 -11.84 -1.22
CA MET A 45 6.14 -11.10 -1.17
C MET A 45 7.19 -11.71 -0.25
N LEU A 46 8.47 -11.44 -0.49
CA LEU A 46 9.52 -11.73 0.50
C LEU A 46 10.07 -10.41 1.04
N SER A 47 10.13 -10.26 2.37
CA SER A 47 10.70 -9.10 3.04
C SER A 47 11.49 -9.51 4.27
N PHE A 48 12.78 -9.16 4.30
CA PHE A 48 13.69 -9.47 5.41
C PHE A 48 14.17 -8.18 6.05
N ILE A 49 13.82 -7.99 7.32
CA ILE A 49 14.10 -6.79 8.10
C ILE A 49 15.10 -7.14 9.21
N PHE A 50 16.10 -6.29 9.40
CA PHE A 50 17.18 -6.45 10.36
C PHE A 50 17.28 -5.22 11.24
N THR A 51 17.51 -5.42 12.54
CA THR A 51 17.76 -4.34 13.49
C THR A 51 18.81 -4.73 14.54
N ASP A 52 19.51 -3.74 15.09
CA ASP A 52 20.37 -3.89 16.25
C ASP A 52 19.63 -3.71 17.59
N ALA A 53 18.32 -3.43 17.55
CA ALA A 53 17.48 -3.29 18.74
C ALA A 53 17.54 -4.52 19.66
N ASN A 54 17.53 -4.26 20.96
CA ASN A 54 17.29 -5.24 22.03
C ASN A 54 15.80 -5.19 22.42
N ILE A 55 14.97 -5.94 21.68
CA ILE A 55 13.53 -6.06 21.93
C ILE A 55 13.17 -7.55 21.97
N PRO A 56 12.39 -8.03 22.97
CA PRO A 56 11.87 -9.40 23.00
C PRO A 56 11.14 -9.80 21.72
N SER A 57 11.35 -11.04 21.25
CA SER A 57 10.78 -11.57 20.01
C SER A 57 9.25 -11.51 19.95
N VAL A 58 8.58 -11.72 21.09
CA VAL A 58 7.12 -11.59 21.23
C VAL A 58 6.64 -10.16 20.92
N PHE A 59 7.39 -9.14 21.35
CA PHE A 59 7.05 -7.74 21.07
C PHE A 59 7.37 -7.37 19.62
N LEU A 60 8.53 -7.77 19.09
CA LEU A 60 8.87 -7.59 17.67
C LEU A 60 7.80 -8.19 16.75
N LYS A 61 7.33 -9.41 17.04
CA LYS A 61 6.27 -10.09 16.27
C LYS A 61 4.93 -9.34 16.34
N ALA A 62 4.58 -8.76 17.49
CA ALA A 62 3.37 -7.95 17.64
C ALA A 62 3.46 -6.63 16.86
N ILE A 63 4.57 -5.89 16.99
CA ILE A 63 4.83 -4.63 16.27
C ILE A 63 4.83 -4.90 14.76
N LEU A 64 5.53 -5.95 14.29
CA LEU A 64 5.60 -6.29 12.87
C LEU A 64 4.21 -6.59 12.28
N ARG A 65 3.36 -7.37 12.98
CA ARG A 65 1.97 -7.65 12.55
C ARG A 65 1.13 -6.38 12.42
N LYS A 66 1.25 -5.47 13.39
CA LYS A 66 0.55 -4.17 13.38
C LYS A 66 1.01 -3.31 12.21
N VAL A 67 2.32 -3.21 11.99
CA VAL A 67 2.92 -2.47 10.86
C VAL A 67 2.50 -3.07 9.51
N ALA A 68 2.61 -4.40 9.34
CA ALA A 68 2.26 -5.09 8.10
C ALA A 68 0.80 -4.82 7.68
N THR A 69 -0.11 -4.68 8.64
CA THR A 69 -1.54 -4.41 8.39
C THR A 69 -1.83 -3.11 7.62
N THR A 70 -0.92 -2.14 7.64
CA THR A 70 -1.06 -0.83 6.94
C THR A 70 0.08 -0.55 5.95
N THR A 71 0.85 -1.58 5.62
CA THR A 71 2.01 -1.49 4.71
C THR A 71 1.93 -2.65 3.71
N PHE A 72 2.55 -3.79 4.02
CA PHE A 72 2.56 -4.97 3.14
C PHE A 72 1.16 -5.51 2.83
N ASN A 73 0.26 -5.57 3.82
CA ASN A 73 -1.14 -6.03 3.64
C ASN A 73 -2.09 -4.91 3.16
N SER A 74 -1.51 -3.83 2.62
CA SER A 74 -2.18 -2.65 2.03
C SER A 74 -1.67 -2.35 0.61
N ILE A 75 -1.02 -3.30 -0.05
CA ILE A 75 -0.63 -3.17 -1.47
C ILE A 75 -1.31 -4.22 -2.35
N THR A 76 -1.41 -3.94 -3.64
CA THR A 76 -1.84 -4.91 -4.66
C THR A 76 -1.33 -4.49 -6.05
N VAL A 77 -0.96 -5.43 -6.91
CA VAL A 77 -0.63 -5.21 -8.32
C VAL A 77 -1.74 -5.77 -9.19
N ASP A 78 -2.00 -7.07 -9.09
CA ASP A 78 -2.88 -7.86 -9.95
C ASP A 78 -4.16 -8.32 -9.22
N GLY A 79 -4.09 -8.48 -7.90
CA GLY A 79 -5.17 -9.01 -7.08
C GLY A 79 -4.97 -10.47 -6.67
N ASP A 80 -3.89 -11.12 -7.12
CA ASP A 80 -3.62 -12.53 -6.88
C ASP A 80 -2.68 -12.72 -5.69
N THR A 81 -3.12 -13.46 -4.68
CA THR A 81 -2.25 -13.92 -3.59
C THR A 81 -1.58 -15.22 -4.01
N SER A 82 -0.24 -15.34 -3.92
CA SER A 82 0.46 -16.59 -4.27
C SER A 82 0.48 -17.61 -3.11
N THR A 83 1.57 -18.35 -2.91
CA THR A 83 1.70 -19.44 -1.94
C THR A 83 2.85 -19.30 -0.92
N ASN A 84 3.62 -18.19 -0.92
CA ASN A 84 4.93 -18.07 -0.29
C ASN A 84 5.29 -16.71 0.39
N ASP A 85 4.32 -15.85 0.79
CA ASP A 85 4.62 -14.60 1.53
C ASP A 85 5.49 -14.90 2.75
N MET A 86 6.49 -14.04 2.98
CA MET A 86 7.17 -14.01 4.24
C MET A 86 7.69 -12.61 4.55
N VAL A 87 7.26 -12.08 5.70
CA VAL A 87 7.89 -10.92 6.33
C VAL A 87 8.58 -11.37 7.61
N VAL A 88 9.90 -11.32 7.65
CA VAL A 88 10.72 -11.74 8.81
C VAL A 88 11.45 -10.53 9.39
N ILE A 89 11.51 -10.44 10.72
CA ILE A 89 12.32 -9.44 11.43
C ILE A 89 13.34 -10.12 12.34
N PHE A 90 14.60 -9.72 12.20
CA PHE A 90 15.75 -10.19 12.97
C PHE A 90 16.28 -9.06 13.84
N ALA A 91 16.54 -9.33 15.12
CA ALA A 91 17.05 -8.35 16.07
C ALA A 91 18.30 -8.87 16.78
N THR A 92 19.42 -8.15 16.66
CA THR A 92 20.73 -8.63 17.16
C THR A 92 21.06 -8.15 18.58
N GLY A 93 20.27 -7.25 19.17
CA GLY A 93 20.50 -6.70 20.51
C GLY A 93 21.74 -5.80 20.66
N LYS A 94 22.53 -5.59 19.60
CA LYS A 94 23.82 -4.88 19.64
C LYS A 94 23.73 -3.40 20.05
N ALA A 95 22.59 -2.74 19.85
CA ALA A 95 22.36 -1.36 20.27
C ALA A 95 22.36 -1.16 21.81
N LYS A 96 22.13 -2.26 22.56
CA LYS A 96 22.08 -2.26 24.04
C LYS A 96 21.14 -1.16 24.61
N ASN A 97 20.00 -0.92 23.95
CA ASN A 97 18.93 -0.08 24.51
C ASN A 97 18.38 -0.69 25.81
N SER A 98 17.71 0.15 26.60
CA SER A 98 17.02 -0.28 27.82
C SER A 98 16.09 -1.45 27.54
N LYS A 99 16.07 -2.43 28.45
CA LYS A 99 15.18 -3.60 28.37
C LYS A 99 13.72 -3.14 28.33
N ILE A 100 12.98 -3.67 27.36
CA ILE A 100 11.55 -3.43 27.19
C ILE A 100 10.79 -4.53 27.93
N TYR A 101 9.86 -4.14 28.80
CA TYR A 101 9.08 -5.05 29.65
C TYR A 101 7.62 -5.20 29.19
N ASN A 102 7.11 -4.29 28.38
CA ASN A 102 5.72 -4.25 27.91
C ASN A 102 5.67 -3.80 26.44
N ILE A 103 4.70 -4.33 25.68
CA ILE A 103 4.42 -3.93 24.30
C ILE A 103 3.93 -2.47 24.18
N LEU A 104 3.34 -1.93 25.25
CA LEU A 104 2.87 -0.54 25.33
C LEU A 104 3.92 0.43 25.95
N ASP A 105 5.18 0.02 26.14
CA ASP A 105 6.24 0.91 26.62
C ASP A 105 6.40 2.09 25.65
N PRO A 106 6.26 3.37 26.08
CA PRO A 106 6.40 4.53 25.20
C PRO A 106 7.72 4.58 24.41
N LYS A 107 8.80 3.94 24.90
CA LYS A 107 10.09 3.84 24.21
C LYS A 107 10.02 3.04 22.90
N LEU A 108 8.97 2.23 22.70
CA LEU A 108 8.73 1.51 21.45
C LEU A 108 8.06 2.38 20.37
N GLN A 109 7.48 3.55 20.70
CA GLN A 109 6.71 4.33 19.74
C GLN A 109 7.55 4.78 18.53
N ASP A 110 8.78 5.23 18.77
CA ASP A 110 9.65 5.69 17.68
C ASP A 110 10.23 4.53 16.86
N PHE A 111 10.41 3.35 17.49
CA PHE A 111 10.74 2.12 16.78
C PHE A 111 9.57 1.63 15.90
N GLU A 112 8.34 1.66 16.41
CA GLU A 112 7.15 1.31 15.61
C GLU A 112 6.98 2.26 14.42
N LYS A 113 7.12 3.58 14.63
CA LYS A 113 7.08 4.59 13.55
C LYS A 113 8.17 4.35 12.51
N ALA A 114 9.40 4.05 12.93
CA ALA A 114 10.51 3.80 12.01
C ALA A 114 10.33 2.48 11.25
N LEU A 115 9.89 1.41 11.91
CA LEU A 115 9.55 0.16 11.24
C LEU A 115 8.39 0.36 10.26
N HIS A 116 7.40 1.20 10.59
CA HIS A 116 6.30 1.56 9.68
C HIS A 116 6.80 2.31 8.44
N ARG A 117 7.64 3.33 8.60
CA ARG A 117 8.24 4.03 7.45
C ARG A 117 9.05 3.08 6.56
N LEU A 118 9.89 2.23 7.16
CA LEU A 118 10.70 1.24 6.44
C LEU A 118 9.82 0.25 5.66
N ALA A 119 8.83 -0.35 6.32
CA ALA A 119 7.92 -1.31 5.71
C ALA A 119 7.06 -0.66 4.61
N LEU A 120 6.56 0.57 4.84
CA LEU A 120 5.80 1.32 3.85
C LEU A 120 6.65 1.67 2.63
N ASN A 121 7.91 2.06 2.83
CA ASN A 121 8.84 2.38 1.77
C ASN A 121 9.09 1.14 0.88
N LEU A 122 9.40 -0.01 1.48
CA LEU A 122 9.53 -1.29 0.76
C LEU A 122 8.23 -1.70 0.05
N SER A 123 7.07 -1.51 0.70
CA SER A 123 5.76 -1.80 0.12
C SER A 123 5.49 -0.96 -1.13
N LYS A 124 5.85 0.34 -1.11
CA LYS A 124 5.72 1.21 -2.28
C LYS A 124 6.71 0.83 -3.38
N GLN A 125 7.95 0.44 -3.04
CA GLN A 125 8.91 -0.07 -4.02
C GLN A 125 8.41 -1.34 -4.74
N ILE A 126 7.63 -2.21 -4.07
CA ILE A 126 6.97 -3.36 -4.71
C ILE A 126 5.95 -2.90 -5.75
N VAL A 127 5.09 -1.93 -5.42
CA VAL A 127 4.04 -1.44 -6.33
C VAL A 127 4.60 -0.65 -7.52
N VAL A 128 5.62 0.18 -7.29
CA VAL A 128 6.31 0.96 -8.34
C VAL A 128 7.07 0.04 -9.31
N ASP A 129 7.53 -1.12 -8.84
CA ASP A 129 8.18 -2.15 -9.64
C ASP A 129 7.20 -3.29 -10.01
N GLY A 130 5.90 -2.99 -10.05
CA GLY A 130 4.87 -3.92 -10.51
C GLY A 130 5.08 -4.29 -11.97
N GLU A 131 4.76 -5.52 -12.35
CA GLU A 131 4.97 -6.00 -13.72
C GLU A 131 4.22 -5.12 -14.74
N GLY A 132 4.97 -4.53 -15.68
CA GLY A 132 4.43 -3.58 -16.67
C GLY A 132 3.90 -2.25 -16.12
N ALA A 133 4.02 -1.98 -14.81
CA ALA A 133 3.49 -0.77 -14.17
C ALA A 133 4.18 0.50 -14.69
N LYS A 134 3.38 1.54 -14.96
CA LYS A 134 3.86 2.86 -15.39
C LYS A 134 3.40 3.97 -14.44
N LYS A 135 2.31 3.78 -13.71
CA LYS A 135 1.78 4.75 -12.72
C LYS A 135 1.56 4.08 -11.36
N PHE A 136 2.04 4.75 -10.32
CA PHE A 136 1.77 4.43 -8.91
C PHE A 136 0.49 5.12 -8.44
N ILE A 137 -0.35 4.40 -7.70
CA ILE A 137 -1.68 4.85 -7.30
C ILE A 137 -1.83 4.71 -5.78
N THR A 138 -2.25 5.78 -5.11
CA THR A 138 -2.66 5.76 -3.70
C THR A 138 -4.18 5.93 -3.61
N ILE A 139 -4.88 4.91 -3.14
CA ILE A 139 -6.34 4.94 -2.91
C ILE A 139 -6.59 5.07 -1.41
N LYS A 140 -7.16 6.21 -0.99
CA LYS A 140 -7.43 6.55 0.40
C LYS A 140 -8.94 6.56 0.63
N ILE A 141 -9.44 5.60 1.40
CA ILE A 141 -10.86 5.55 1.79
C ILE A 141 -10.98 6.15 3.19
N ILE A 142 -11.80 7.19 3.34
CA ILE A 142 -12.07 7.86 4.62
C ILE A 142 -13.57 7.93 4.90
N GLY A 143 -13.93 8.32 6.12
CA GLY A 143 -15.33 8.50 6.49
C GLY A 143 -16.12 7.19 6.61
N ALA A 144 -15.45 6.05 6.76
CA ALA A 144 -16.08 4.73 6.80
C ALA A 144 -16.60 4.37 8.20
N ARG A 145 -17.57 3.44 8.27
CA ARG A 145 -18.07 2.89 9.55
C ARG A 145 -17.05 2.00 10.26
N SER A 146 -16.19 1.31 9.50
CA SER A 146 -15.15 0.44 10.03
C SER A 146 -13.91 0.42 9.12
N THR A 147 -12.76 0.06 9.67
CA THR A 147 -11.53 -0.12 8.88
C THR A 147 -11.66 -1.27 7.89
N THR A 148 -12.44 -2.30 8.21
CA THR A 148 -12.76 -3.41 7.28
C THR A 148 -13.51 -2.90 6.05
N MET A 149 -14.55 -2.10 6.24
CA MET A 149 -15.30 -1.46 5.13
C MET A 149 -14.38 -0.59 4.27
N ALA A 150 -13.53 0.24 4.91
CA ALA A 150 -12.57 1.08 4.19
C ALA A 150 -11.55 0.24 3.40
N LYS A 151 -11.07 -0.88 3.97
CA LYS A 151 -10.17 -1.82 3.30
C LYS A 151 -10.86 -2.50 2.11
N ASN A 152 -12.06 -3.04 2.30
CA ASN A 152 -12.81 -3.75 1.26
C ASN A 152 -13.10 -2.85 0.05
N ILE A 153 -13.55 -1.61 0.27
CA ILE A 153 -13.76 -0.64 -0.80
C ILE A 153 -12.42 -0.28 -1.49
N GLY A 154 -11.36 -0.03 -0.71
CA GLY A 154 -10.04 0.32 -1.24
C GLY A 154 -9.47 -0.77 -2.16
N PHE A 155 -9.52 -2.03 -1.75
CA PHE A 155 -9.08 -3.17 -2.57
C PHE A 155 -10.03 -3.45 -3.75
N SER A 156 -11.34 -3.20 -3.62
CA SER A 156 -12.28 -3.34 -4.74
C SER A 156 -12.00 -2.34 -5.88
N ILE A 157 -11.61 -1.11 -5.54
CA ILE A 157 -11.10 -0.12 -6.51
C ILE A 157 -9.73 -0.58 -7.05
N ALA A 158 -8.80 -0.92 -6.17
CA ALA A 158 -7.42 -1.24 -6.53
C ALA A 158 -7.30 -2.44 -7.46
N ASN A 159 -8.17 -3.45 -7.30
CA ASN A 159 -8.20 -4.68 -8.11
C ASN A 159 -9.23 -4.61 -9.26
N SER A 160 -9.71 -3.43 -9.64
CA SER A 160 -10.64 -3.27 -10.78
C SER A 160 -9.86 -3.07 -12.09
N PRO A 161 -9.90 -4.00 -13.06
CA PRO A 161 -9.18 -3.84 -14.32
C PRO A 161 -9.65 -2.60 -15.11
N LEU A 162 -10.94 -2.26 -15.02
CA LEU A 162 -11.47 -1.04 -15.62
C LEU A 162 -10.86 0.22 -14.96
N PHE A 163 -10.74 0.26 -13.63
CA PHE A 163 -10.06 1.37 -12.96
C PHE A 163 -8.58 1.46 -13.37
N LYS A 164 -7.83 0.36 -13.27
CA LYS A 164 -6.40 0.31 -13.59
C LYS A 164 -6.09 0.67 -15.05
N THR A 165 -6.91 0.24 -16.01
CA THR A 165 -6.77 0.60 -17.43
C THR A 165 -7.17 2.05 -17.74
N ALA A 166 -8.11 2.65 -16.99
CA ALA A 166 -8.40 4.08 -17.13
C ALA A 166 -7.22 4.94 -16.65
N ILE A 167 -6.53 4.52 -15.58
CA ILE A 167 -5.32 5.19 -15.10
C ILE A 167 -4.19 5.07 -16.13
N ALA A 168 -3.97 3.88 -16.71
CA ALA A 168 -3.01 3.68 -17.80
C ALA A 168 -3.32 4.55 -19.04
N GLY A 169 -4.61 4.71 -19.37
CA GLY A 169 -5.09 5.56 -20.47
C GLY A 169 -5.24 7.05 -20.13
N GLU A 170 -4.80 7.48 -18.94
CA GLU A 170 -4.87 8.87 -18.45
C GLU A 170 -6.31 9.46 -18.44
N ASP A 171 -7.30 8.58 -18.31
CA ASP A 171 -8.74 8.88 -18.29
C ASP A 171 -9.22 9.11 -16.83
N PRO A 172 -9.65 10.33 -16.44
CA PRO A 172 -10.10 10.67 -15.08
C PRO A 172 -11.49 10.08 -14.73
N ASN A 173 -11.66 8.79 -14.95
CA ASN A 173 -12.94 8.10 -15.00
C ASN A 173 -13.52 7.78 -13.61
N TRP A 174 -14.07 8.79 -12.94
CA TRP A 174 -14.72 8.63 -11.64
C TRP A 174 -15.91 7.65 -11.67
N GLY A 175 -16.56 7.46 -12.83
CA GLY A 175 -17.60 6.45 -13.02
C GLY A 175 -17.10 5.02 -12.79
N ARG A 176 -15.88 4.70 -13.27
CA ARG A 176 -15.23 3.41 -13.00
C ARG A 176 -14.83 3.25 -11.52
N ILE A 177 -14.53 4.34 -10.82
CA ILE A 177 -14.33 4.33 -9.36
C ILE A 177 -15.65 3.98 -8.65
N VAL A 178 -16.75 4.65 -8.98
CA VAL A 178 -18.09 4.37 -8.40
C VAL A 178 -18.53 2.93 -8.65
N MET A 179 -18.34 2.41 -9.87
CA MET A 179 -18.59 1.01 -10.21
C MET A 179 -17.80 0.05 -9.31
N ALA A 180 -16.50 0.32 -9.11
CA ALA A 180 -15.66 -0.51 -8.26
C ALA A 180 -16.00 -0.41 -6.77
N ILE A 181 -16.49 0.75 -6.29
CA ILE A 181 -17.07 0.87 -4.95
C ILE A 181 -18.32 0.00 -4.84
N GLY A 182 -19.23 0.04 -5.82
CA GLY A 182 -20.42 -0.82 -5.86
C GLY A 182 -20.10 -2.32 -5.84
N LYS A 183 -19.05 -2.73 -6.56
CA LYS A 183 -18.54 -4.12 -6.59
C LYS A 183 -18.10 -4.63 -5.20
N SER A 184 -17.76 -3.76 -4.25
CA SER A 184 -17.28 -4.17 -2.92
C SER A 184 -18.34 -4.85 -2.05
N GLY A 185 -19.64 -4.67 -2.35
CA GLY A 185 -20.75 -5.16 -1.53
C GLY A 185 -20.95 -4.41 -0.20
N GLU A 186 -20.13 -3.40 0.09
CA GLU A 186 -20.25 -2.60 1.31
C GLU A 186 -21.47 -1.65 1.27
N ASN A 187 -22.14 -1.49 2.42
CA ASN A 187 -23.34 -0.66 2.54
C ASN A 187 -22.97 0.84 2.61
N ILE A 188 -22.82 1.46 1.43
CA ILE A 188 -22.56 2.89 1.24
C ILE A 188 -23.85 3.72 1.17
N ILE A 189 -23.73 5.05 1.35
CA ILE A 189 -24.79 6.01 1.08
C ILE A 189 -24.33 6.94 -0.06
N PRO A 190 -24.70 6.67 -1.34
CA PRO A 190 -24.14 7.39 -2.50
C PRO A 190 -24.27 8.92 -2.41
N ASN A 191 -25.39 9.42 -1.88
CA ASN A 191 -25.64 10.86 -1.74
C ASN A 191 -24.75 11.56 -0.70
N LYS A 192 -24.01 10.81 0.13
CA LYS A 192 -23.01 11.35 1.08
C LYS A 192 -21.58 11.23 0.57
N MET A 193 -21.36 10.44 -0.47
CA MET A 193 -20.03 10.13 -0.98
C MET A 193 -19.43 11.33 -1.72
N GLN A 194 -18.12 11.51 -1.55
CA GLN A 194 -17.29 12.43 -2.33
C GLN A 194 -16.08 11.69 -2.87
N ILE A 195 -15.68 11.99 -4.10
CA ILE A 195 -14.50 11.42 -4.77
C ILE A 195 -13.61 12.55 -5.24
N LYS A 196 -12.31 12.45 -4.94
CA LYS A 196 -11.26 13.30 -5.51
C LYS A 196 -10.26 12.48 -6.32
N ILE A 197 -9.72 13.12 -7.36
CA ILE A 197 -8.54 12.67 -8.10
C ILE A 197 -7.51 13.79 -7.94
N GLY A 198 -6.37 13.50 -7.30
CA GLY A 198 -5.49 14.53 -6.77
C GLY A 198 -6.24 15.40 -5.74
N ASP A 199 -6.10 16.72 -5.86
CA ASP A 199 -6.87 17.69 -5.07
C ASP A 199 -8.23 18.06 -5.69
N TYR A 200 -8.52 17.60 -6.91
CA TYR A 200 -9.74 17.93 -7.63
C TYR A 200 -10.92 17.10 -7.13
N LEU A 201 -11.98 17.75 -6.62
CA LEU A 201 -13.26 17.10 -6.35
C LEU A 201 -13.95 16.79 -7.68
N VAL A 202 -14.15 15.51 -7.99
CA VAL A 202 -14.71 15.07 -9.28
C VAL A 202 -16.16 14.65 -9.20
N ALA A 203 -16.57 14.08 -8.06
CA ALA A 203 -17.95 13.68 -7.81
C ALA A 203 -18.35 13.93 -6.36
N GLU A 204 -19.58 14.37 -6.16
CA GLU A 204 -20.24 14.48 -4.86
C GLU A 204 -21.75 14.29 -5.00
N GLN A 205 -22.43 13.87 -3.93
CA GLN A 205 -23.89 13.74 -3.90
C GLN A 205 -24.46 12.89 -5.06
N ASN A 206 -23.72 11.86 -5.46
CA ASN A 206 -24.00 10.98 -6.61
C ASN A 206 -24.08 11.69 -7.98
N LYS A 207 -23.36 12.81 -8.16
CA LYS A 207 -23.26 13.60 -9.41
C LYS A 207 -21.82 14.09 -9.63
N THR A 208 -21.51 14.55 -10.84
CA THR A 208 -20.30 15.32 -11.11
C THR A 208 -20.26 16.57 -10.24
N ALA A 209 -19.08 16.90 -9.69
CA ALA A 209 -18.91 18.12 -8.90
C ALA A 209 -19.09 19.38 -9.77
N LYS A 210 -19.57 20.48 -9.18
CA LYS A 210 -19.88 21.72 -9.94
C LYS A 210 -18.65 22.34 -10.61
N ASP A 211 -17.52 22.31 -9.93
CA ASP A 211 -16.26 22.92 -10.39
C ASP A 211 -15.38 21.92 -11.16
N TYR A 212 -15.93 20.76 -11.57
CA TYR A 212 -15.24 19.76 -12.37
C TYR A 212 -14.80 20.33 -13.73
N LYS A 213 -13.48 20.33 -13.95
CA LYS A 213 -12.86 20.65 -15.24
C LYS A 213 -12.03 19.46 -15.69
N GLU A 214 -12.52 18.77 -16.72
CA GLU A 214 -11.87 17.55 -17.23
C GLU A 214 -10.45 17.82 -17.74
N SER A 215 -10.19 18.99 -18.34
CA SER A 215 -8.86 19.42 -18.79
C SER A 215 -7.81 19.37 -17.68
N ASP A 216 -8.15 19.90 -16.52
CA ASP A 216 -7.22 20.14 -15.42
C ASP A 216 -6.84 18.80 -14.76
N ILE A 217 -7.84 17.92 -14.62
CA ILE A 217 -7.65 16.57 -14.08
C ILE A 217 -6.92 15.69 -15.10
N LYS A 218 -7.20 15.83 -16.40
CA LYS A 218 -6.51 15.08 -17.46
C LYS A 218 -5.03 15.44 -17.56
N GLU A 219 -4.64 16.68 -17.25
CA GLU A 219 -3.23 17.05 -17.09
C GLU A 219 -2.62 16.38 -15.84
N TYR A 220 -3.35 16.35 -14.72
CA TYR A 220 -2.91 15.63 -13.52
C TYR A 220 -2.75 14.12 -13.74
N MET A 221 -3.63 13.49 -14.55
CA MET A 221 -3.57 12.06 -14.88
C MET A 221 -2.30 11.65 -15.63
N LYS A 222 -1.58 12.60 -16.24
CA LYS A 222 -0.27 12.35 -16.88
C LYS A 222 0.84 12.00 -15.89
N TRP A 223 0.69 12.37 -14.61
CA TRP A 223 1.71 12.12 -13.60
C TRP A 223 1.87 10.63 -13.30
N ASP A 224 3.09 10.23 -12.96
CA ASP A 224 3.42 8.85 -12.56
C ASP A 224 2.86 8.48 -11.18
N ALA A 225 2.32 9.45 -10.42
CA ALA A 225 1.82 9.25 -9.06
C ALA A 225 0.42 9.87 -8.88
N ILE A 226 -0.61 9.01 -8.91
CA ILE A 226 -2.02 9.39 -8.85
C ILE A 226 -2.60 9.12 -7.46
N ASN A 227 -3.23 10.15 -6.87
CA ASN A 227 -3.96 10.03 -5.61
C ASN A 227 -5.47 9.97 -5.88
N ILE A 228 -6.15 9.03 -5.22
CA ILE A 228 -7.61 8.91 -5.21
C ILE A 228 -8.07 9.00 -3.76
N GLU A 229 -8.95 9.95 -3.43
CA GLU A 229 -9.59 10.02 -2.12
C GLU A 229 -11.10 9.76 -2.27
N VAL A 230 -11.61 8.75 -1.56
CA VAL A 230 -13.06 8.49 -1.46
C VAL A 230 -13.48 8.73 -0.02
N ASN A 231 -14.30 9.76 0.19
CA ASN A 231 -14.90 10.03 1.48
C ASN A 231 -16.34 9.51 1.50
N LEU A 232 -16.63 8.57 2.40
CA LEU A 232 -17.94 7.95 2.54
C LEU A 232 -18.89 8.74 3.46
N ASN A 233 -18.38 9.64 4.31
CA ASN A 233 -19.16 10.48 5.23
C ASN A 233 -20.21 9.71 6.10
N ILE A 234 -19.86 8.51 6.57
CA ILE A 234 -20.70 7.61 7.39
C ILE A 234 -20.03 7.10 8.68
N GLY A 235 -18.84 7.59 9.02
CA GLY A 235 -18.09 7.23 10.23
C GLY A 235 -16.70 7.89 10.25
N ASN A 236 -15.80 7.41 11.11
CA ASN A 236 -14.47 7.99 11.32
C ASN A 236 -13.31 7.06 10.90
N ALA A 237 -13.60 5.85 10.41
CA ALA A 237 -12.59 4.89 10.03
C ALA A 237 -12.01 5.20 8.63
N PHE A 238 -10.77 4.78 8.41
CA PHE A 238 -10.07 4.94 7.15
C PHE A 238 -9.17 3.73 6.85
N HIS A 239 -8.80 3.58 5.59
CA HIS A 239 -7.73 2.69 5.13
C HIS A 239 -7.11 3.26 3.86
N THR A 240 -5.85 2.92 3.61
CA THR A 240 -5.14 3.31 2.38
C THR A 240 -4.63 2.06 1.70
N VAL A 241 -4.85 1.96 0.39
CA VAL A 241 -4.36 0.88 -0.47
C VAL A 241 -3.45 1.49 -1.52
N TYR A 242 -2.34 0.82 -1.83
CA TYR A 242 -1.42 1.22 -2.90
C TYR A 242 -1.46 0.21 -4.03
N THR A 243 -1.57 0.68 -5.27
CA THR A 243 -1.58 -0.17 -6.47
C THR A 243 -0.95 0.55 -7.65
N CYS A 244 -0.85 -0.14 -8.78
CA CYS A 244 -0.41 0.41 -10.06
C CYS A 244 -1.55 0.46 -11.08
N ASP A 245 -1.26 0.92 -12.28
CA ASP A 245 -2.11 0.81 -13.46
C ASP A 245 -2.12 -0.62 -14.05
N PHE A 246 -2.78 -0.82 -15.21
CA PHE A 246 -2.80 -2.09 -15.95
C PHE A 246 -2.51 -1.78 -17.42
N THR A 247 -1.40 -2.29 -17.92
CA THR A 247 -0.81 -1.99 -19.23
C THR A 247 -0.74 -3.24 -20.10
N ASN A 248 -0.44 -3.07 -21.39
CA ASN A 248 -0.15 -4.20 -22.28
C ASN A 248 1.12 -4.94 -21.84
N ASP A 249 2.13 -4.22 -21.34
CA ASP A 249 3.40 -4.75 -20.87
C ASP A 249 3.20 -5.84 -19.78
N TYR A 250 2.19 -5.71 -18.91
CA TYR A 250 1.82 -6.77 -17.94
C TYR A 250 1.38 -8.06 -18.65
N ILE A 251 0.58 -7.93 -19.71
CA ILE A 251 0.07 -9.04 -20.51
C ILE A 251 1.24 -9.71 -21.23
N ASP A 252 2.10 -8.93 -21.88
CA ASP A 252 3.27 -9.44 -22.61
C ASP A 252 4.20 -10.23 -21.66
N ILE A 253 4.53 -9.68 -20.49
CA ILE A 253 5.35 -10.34 -19.46
C ILE A 253 4.73 -11.67 -19.01
N ASN A 254 3.43 -11.71 -18.75
CA ASN A 254 2.76 -12.88 -18.15
C ASN A 254 2.28 -13.92 -19.19
N ALA A 255 2.08 -13.53 -20.45
CA ALA A 255 1.74 -14.45 -21.53
C ALA A 255 2.96 -15.23 -22.02
N ASP A 256 4.12 -14.57 -22.14
CA ASP A 256 5.35 -15.19 -22.65
C ASP A 256 6.27 -15.77 -21.56
N TYR A 257 5.88 -15.69 -20.27
CA TYR A 257 6.71 -16.15 -19.13
C TYR A 257 7.15 -17.63 -19.15
N ARG A 258 6.61 -18.45 -20.07
CA ARG A 258 6.92 -19.88 -20.22
C ARG A 258 7.29 -20.30 -21.64
N ASN A 259 7.48 -19.34 -22.55
CA ASN A 259 7.87 -19.56 -23.95
C ASN A 259 9.38 -19.35 -24.14
#